data_AF-S4RHX7-F1
#
_entry.id   AF-S4RHX7-F1
#
_cell.length_a   1.000
_cell.length_b   1.000
_cell.length_c   1.000
_cell.angle_alpha   90.00
_cell.angle_beta   90.00
_cell.angle_gamma   90.00
#
_symmetry.space_group_name_H-M   'P 1'
#
loop_
_entity.id
_entity.type
_entity.pdbx_description
1 polymer ?
#
loop_
_entity_poly.entity_id
_entity_poly.type
_entity_poly.pdbx_seq_one_letter_code
_entity_poly.pdbx_strand_id
1 'polypeptide(L)'
;VQPKSMYKHKRLAVVQPHSQQQSIDEYLSSHGLYRKFIAKDGSCLFRVVAEQVFHTQSLHLDVRKACVAFLRRNKDKFEAFVEGSFEDHLQQLSNPKEWGGDLEINALSIMYSRDFIIYQEPGRPPANVTEHGFKDKILLCFSNGNHYDSVYSRKFPAVAGICQAVLYELLYEHVFEVNRQTLRASVELYRSRKNHDSSSEEAILDSFGMWNTSGVHSGCSSLEPSEHGRHRVYKSARATNQIDDNVMKSLDPFVYRNVEFEVWVASRKEQHEADHGSAPGVHFSEGDQCLVRVEERGDRYYPAYITEIFTENGPVNVYVEEL
;
A
#
# COMPACT_ATOMS: atom_id res chain seq x y z
N VAL A 1 43.52 -7.66 2.71
CA VAL A 1 42.09 -7.79 2.34
C VAL A 1 41.39 -8.43 3.52
N GLN A 2 40.64 -7.67 4.33
CA GLN A 2 39.90 -8.25 5.45
C GLN A 2 38.57 -8.82 4.95
N PRO A 3 38.15 -10.01 5.41
CA PRO A 3 36.87 -10.59 5.01
C PRO A 3 35.74 -9.79 5.66
N LYS A 4 34.87 -9.16 4.85
CA LYS A 4 33.61 -8.58 5.32
C LYS A 4 32.54 -9.67 5.27
N SER A 5 32.13 -10.13 6.44
CA SER A 5 31.03 -11.08 6.63
C SER A 5 29.70 -10.39 6.31
N MET A 6 28.95 -10.87 5.31
CA MET A 6 27.52 -10.59 5.18
C MET A 6 26.75 -11.59 6.04
N TYR A 7 25.95 -11.10 6.97
CA TYR A 7 25.15 -11.93 7.86
C TYR A 7 23.99 -12.59 7.08
N LYS A 8 24.00 -13.92 6.96
CA LYS A 8 22.78 -14.67 6.63
C LYS A 8 21.86 -14.61 7.86
N HIS A 9 20.79 -13.82 7.81
CA HIS A 9 19.78 -13.82 8.87
C HIS A 9 19.14 -15.20 8.98
N LYS A 10 19.51 -15.96 10.03
CA LYS A 10 18.76 -17.15 10.46
C LYS A 10 17.34 -16.71 10.82
N ARG A 11 16.34 -17.25 10.12
CA ARG A 11 14.94 -17.24 10.57
C ARG A 11 14.87 -17.91 11.94
N LEU A 12 14.76 -17.11 13.00
CA LEU A 12 14.39 -17.59 14.33
C LEU A 12 12.91 -17.23 14.53
N ALA A 13 12.04 -18.21 14.26
CA ALA A 13 10.66 -18.14 14.73
C ALA A 13 10.68 -18.35 16.24
N VAL A 14 10.61 -17.27 17.01
CA VAL A 14 10.37 -17.31 18.45
C VAL A 14 8.90 -16.99 18.67
N VAL A 15 8.11 -18.01 19.01
CA VAL A 15 6.75 -17.84 19.51
C VAL A 15 6.87 -17.36 20.95
N GLN A 16 6.47 -16.12 21.23
CA GLN A 16 6.32 -15.58 22.59
C GLN A 16 4.84 -15.25 22.86
N PRO A 17 4.39 -15.36 24.13
CA PRO A 17 2.98 -15.35 24.48
C PRO A 17 2.38 -13.93 24.46
N HIS A 18 1.06 -13.88 24.26
CA HIS A 18 0.23 -12.70 24.14
C HIS A 18 0.34 -11.72 25.33
N SER A 19 1.33 -10.83 25.30
CA SER A 19 1.20 -9.49 25.86
C SER A 19 0.70 -8.57 24.75
N GLN A 20 -0.07 -7.52 25.07
CA GLN A 20 -0.47 -6.52 24.07
C GLN A 20 0.80 -5.89 23.47
N GLN A 21 1.24 -6.47 22.35
CA GLN A 21 2.51 -6.13 21.76
C GLN A 21 2.32 -4.80 21.03
N GLN A 22 3.00 -3.76 21.53
CA GLN A 22 3.03 -2.42 20.92
C GLN A 22 3.20 -2.54 19.40
N SER A 23 2.46 -1.76 18.62
CA SER A 23 2.63 -1.81 17.16
C SER A 23 4.00 -1.25 16.75
N ILE A 24 4.53 -1.67 15.60
CA ILE A 24 5.81 -1.13 15.10
C ILE A 24 5.72 0.39 14.87
N ASP A 25 4.55 0.89 14.52
CA ASP A 25 4.33 2.31 14.24
C ASP A 25 4.29 3.14 15.52
N GLU A 26 3.70 2.61 16.61
CA GLU A 26 3.81 3.20 17.94
C GLU A 26 5.25 3.21 18.44
N TYR A 27 6.00 2.13 18.19
CA TYR A 27 7.41 2.06 18.53
C TYR A 27 8.24 3.08 17.76
N LEU A 28 8.08 3.17 16.43
CA LEU A 28 8.74 4.21 15.63
C LEU A 28 8.35 5.62 16.11
N SER A 29 7.08 5.83 16.40
CA SER A 29 6.54 7.08 16.93
C SER A 29 7.24 7.50 18.23
N SER A 30 7.38 6.60 19.20
CA SER A 30 8.05 6.88 20.48
C SER A 30 9.53 7.21 20.33
N HIS A 31 10.16 6.81 19.21
CA HIS A 31 11.54 7.12 18.87
C HIS A 31 11.67 8.36 17.96
N GLY A 32 10.60 9.15 17.80
CA GLY A 32 10.61 10.35 16.98
C GLY A 32 10.70 10.06 15.48
N LEU A 33 10.19 8.90 15.06
CA LEU A 33 10.17 8.45 13.67
C LEU A 33 8.72 8.33 13.15
N TYR A 34 8.62 8.24 11.83
CA TYR A 34 7.38 8.11 11.08
C TYR A 34 7.60 7.11 9.93
N ARG A 35 6.74 6.10 9.83
CA ARG A 35 6.70 5.19 8.70
C ARG A 35 5.86 5.79 7.58
N LYS A 36 6.46 5.97 6.41
CA LYS A 36 5.74 6.28 5.16
C LYS A 36 5.52 4.97 4.39
N PHE A 37 4.26 4.58 4.24
CA PHE A 37 3.88 3.39 3.49
C PHE A 37 4.29 3.45 2.01
N ILE A 38 4.72 2.32 1.49
CA ILE A 38 5.17 2.11 0.11
C ILE A 38 4.28 1.04 -0.51
N ALA A 39 4.06 1.16 -1.82
CA ALA A 39 3.36 0.13 -2.59
C ALA A 39 3.92 -1.26 -2.27
N LYS A 40 3.04 -2.19 -1.88
CA LYS A 40 3.40 -3.58 -1.53
C LYS A 40 3.51 -4.43 -2.80
N ASP A 41 4.49 -4.07 -3.62
CA ASP A 41 4.87 -4.77 -4.84
C ASP A 41 6.33 -5.24 -4.78
N GLY A 42 6.74 -6.07 -5.75
CA GLY A 42 8.13 -6.55 -5.84
C GLY A 42 9.18 -5.43 -5.94
N SER A 43 8.76 -4.19 -6.17
CA SER A 43 9.64 -3.02 -6.28
C SER A 43 9.74 -2.18 -5.00
N CYS A 44 9.14 -2.59 -3.88
CA CYS A 44 9.14 -1.81 -2.62
C CYS A 44 10.54 -1.33 -2.19
N LEU A 45 11.57 -2.20 -2.20
CA LEU A 45 12.95 -1.82 -1.86
C LEU A 45 13.46 -0.68 -2.77
N PHE A 46 13.30 -0.84 -4.08
CA PHE A 46 13.77 0.14 -5.05
C PHE A 46 12.98 1.45 -4.98
N ARG A 47 11.70 1.40 -4.58
CA ARG A 47 10.88 2.60 -4.31
C ARG A 47 11.40 3.36 -3.10
N VAL A 48 11.71 2.68 -2.00
CA VAL A 48 12.28 3.33 -0.82
C VAL A 48 13.62 3.99 -1.16
N VAL A 49 14.49 3.29 -1.89
CA VAL A 49 15.78 3.86 -2.29
C VAL A 49 15.60 5.05 -3.23
N ALA A 50 14.72 4.94 -4.23
CA ALA A 50 14.42 6.05 -5.12
C ALA A 50 13.93 7.28 -4.35
N GLU A 51 13.05 7.07 -3.37
CA GLU A 51 12.50 8.13 -2.54
C GLU A 51 13.54 8.77 -1.61
N GLN A 52 14.33 7.97 -0.87
CA GLN A 52 15.27 8.53 0.10
C GLN A 52 16.54 9.10 -0.54
N VAL A 53 16.87 8.70 -1.78
CA VAL A 53 18.03 9.20 -2.53
C VAL A 53 17.65 10.34 -3.48
N PHE A 54 16.52 10.24 -4.18
CA PHE A 54 16.11 11.17 -5.24
C PHE A 54 14.80 11.91 -4.96
N HIS A 55 14.21 11.73 -3.77
CA HIS A 55 12.98 12.39 -3.34
C HIS A 55 11.74 12.06 -4.18
N THR A 56 11.76 10.94 -4.91
CA THR A 56 10.62 10.46 -5.69
C THR A 56 10.62 8.93 -5.81
N GLN A 57 9.45 8.30 -5.71
CA GLN A 57 9.32 6.87 -6.00
C GLN A 57 9.32 6.57 -7.51
N SER A 58 9.06 7.57 -8.37
CA SER A 58 8.89 7.37 -9.83
C SER A 58 10.12 6.75 -10.50
N LEU A 59 11.30 6.90 -9.91
CA LEU A 59 12.57 6.37 -10.43
C LEU A 59 12.86 4.93 -10.00
N HIS A 60 11.95 4.23 -9.32
CA HIS A 60 12.20 2.89 -8.78
C HIS A 60 12.65 1.86 -9.83
N LEU A 61 12.12 1.94 -11.06
CA LEU A 61 12.54 1.07 -12.17
C LEU A 61 13.97 1.37 -12.62
N ASP A 62 14.35 2.63 -12.64
CA ASP A 62 15.71 3.03 -13.01
C ASP A 62 16.71 2.68 -11.91
N VAL A 63 16.33 2.81 -10.64
CA VAL A 63 17.11 2.31 -9.50
C VAL A 63 17.32 0.79 -9.60
N ARG A 64 16.27 0.03 -9.93
CA ARG A 64 16.38 -1.43 -10.17
C ARG A 64 17.35 -1.75 -11.30
N LYS A 65 17.20 -1.10 -12.46
CA LYS A 65 18.09 -1.29 -13.61
C LYS A 65 19.55 -0.96 -13.26
N ALA A 66 19.76 0.14 -12.54
CA ALA A 66 21.08 0.55 -12.08
C ALA A 66 21.68 -0.48 -11.11
N CYS A 67 20.88 -1.04 -10.20
CA CYS A 67 21.28 -2.10 -9.28
C CYS A 67 21.74 -3.36 -10.04
N VAL A 68 20.91 -3.85 -10.97
CA VAL A 68 21.26 -5.01 -11.82
C VAL A 68 22.56 -4.76 -12.60
N ALA A 69 22.71 -3.57 -13.20
CA ALA A 69 23.90 -3.21 -13.94
C ALA A 69 25.16 -3.13 -13.03
N PHE A 70 25.01 -2.63 -11.81
CA PHE A 70 26.08 -2.57 -10.83
C PHE A 70 26.52 -3.96 -10.36
N LEU A 71 25.55 -4.83 -10.04
CA LEU A 71 25.79 -6.22 -9.67
C LEU A 71 26.54 -6.95 -10.79
N ARG A 72 26.08 -6.81 -12.05
CA ARG A 72 26.76 -7.42 -13.21
C ARG A 72 28.22 -6.98 -13.36
N ARG A 73 28.49 -5.68 -13.19
CA ARG A 73 29.84 -5.11 -13.30
C ARG A 73 30.78 -5.52 -12.16
N ASN A 74 30.23 -5.95 -11.03
CA ASN A 74 30.99 -6.35 -9.84
C ASN A 74 30.74 -7.83 -9.50
N LYS A 75 30.50 -8.67 -10.51
CA LYS A 75 30.13 -10.08 -10.37
C LYS A 75 31.04 -10.83 -9.39
N ASP A 76 32.34 -10.62 -9.48
CA ASP A 76 33.38 -11.23 -8.64
C ASP A 76 33.17 -11.00 -7.14
N LYS A 77 32.52 -9.90 -6.75
CA LYS A 77 32.24 -9.56 -5.35
C LYS A 77 30.91 -10.11 -4.85
N PHE A 78 29.96 -10.39 -5.74
CA PHE A 78 28.56 -10.68 -5.38
C PHE A 78 28.14 -12.12 -5.67
N GLU A 79 28.76 -12.80 -6.63
CA GLU A 79 28.36 -14.13 -7.09
C GLU A 79 28.35 -15.17 -5.97
N ALA A 80 29.28 -15.09 -5.02
CA ALA A 80 29.35 -16.02 -3.89
C ALA A 80 28.15 -15.96 -2.92
N PHE A 81 27.32 -14.91 -3.01
CA PHE A 81 26.14 -14.73 -2.16
C PHE A 81 24.84 -15.18 -2.84
N VAL A 82 24.89 -15.55 -4.12
CA VAL A 82 23.74 -16.03 -4.88
C VAL A 82 23.71 -17.56 -4.87
N GLU A 83 22.53 -18.12 -4.62
CA GLU A 83 22.30 -19.56 -4.77
C GLU A 83 21.96 -19.85 -6.24
N GLY A 84 22.82 -20.63 -6.91
CA GLY A 84 22.64 -20.97 -8.33
C GLY A 84 23.39 -20.02 -9.29
N SER A 85 22.85 -19.87 -10.50
CA SER A 85 23.45 -19.03 -11.55
C SER A 85 23.29 -17.55 -11.25
N PHE A 86 24.40 -16.81 -11.22
CA PHE A 86 24.38 -15.36 -11.02
C PHE A 86 23.62 -14.63 -12.14
N GLU A 87 23.75 -15.07 -13.39
CA GLU A 87 23.03 -14.44 -14.50
C GLU A 87 21.52 -14.68 -14.43
N ASP A 88 21.10 -15.86 -13.96
CA ASP A 88 19.68 -16.18 -13.77
C ASP A 88 19.08 -15.31 -12.67
N HIS A 89 19.81 -15.09 -11.56
CA HIS A 89 19.42 -14.14 -10.51
C HIS A 89 19.26 -12.73 -11.07
N LEU A 90 20.22 -12.23 -11.87
CA LEU A 90 20.11 -10.91 -12.47
C LEU A 90 18.97 -10.79 -13.49
N GLN A 91 18.68 -11.87 -14.22
CA GLN A 91 17.55 -11.93 -15.14
C GLN A 91 16.22 -11.85 -14.37
N GLN A 92 16.07 -12.62 -13.29
CA GLN A 92 14.90 -12.56 -12.42
C GLN A 92 14.75 -11.17 -11.79
N LEU A 93 15.83 -10.63 -11.22
CA LEU A 93 15.84 -9.32 -10.59
C LEU A 93 15.48 -8.18 -11.55
N SER A 94 15.70 -8.36 -12.86
CA SER A 94 15.29 -7.40 -13.89
C SER A 94 13.75 -7.30 -14.05
N ASN A 95 13.00 -8.31 -13.61
CA ASN A 95 11.54 -8.29 -13.58
C ASN A 95 11.04 -7.37 -12.45
N PRO A 96 10.20 -6.35 -12.72
CA PRO A 96 9.65 -5.46 -11.69
C PRO A 96 8.83 -6.15 -10.59
N LYS A 97 8.37 -7.39 -10.83
CA LYS A 97 7.65 -8.22 -9.87
C LYS A 97 8.56 -8.98 -8.91
N GLU A 98 9.86 -9.06 -9.20
CA GLU A 98 10.82 -9.77 -8.35
C GLU A 98 11.24 -8.92 -7.16
N TRP A 99 11.29 -9.52 -5.97
CA TRP A 99 11.62 -8.82 -4.73
C TRP A 99 13.13 -8.67 -4.58
N GLY A 100 13.59 -7.49 -4.18
CA GLY A 100 14.98 -7.30 -3.77
C GLY A 100 15.21 -7.72 -2.33
N GLY A 101 16.42 -8.15 -2.00
CA GLY A 101 16.80 -8.57 -0.65
C GLY A 101 18.18 -8.05 -0.22
N ASP A 102 18.85 -8.81 0.65
CA ASP A 102 20.12 -8.42 1.29
C ASP A 102 21.24 -8.15 0.27
N LEU A 103 21.28 -8.91 -0.83
CA LEU A 103 22.26 -8.71 -1.90
C LEU A 103 22.09 -7.33 -2.56
N GLU A 104 20.85 -6.99 -2.92
CA GLU A 104 20.53 -5.71 -3.55
C GLU A 104 20.71 -4.56 -2.55
N ILE A 105 20.35 -4.74 -1.28
CA ILE A 105 20.60 -3.76 -0.22
C ILE A 105 22.10 -3.43 -0.12
N ASN A 106 22.96 -4.45 -0.13
CA ASN A 106 24.40 -4.24 -0.11
C ASN A 106 24.91 -3.49 -1.35
N ALA A 107 24.45 -3.91 -2.54
CA ALA A 107 24.80 -3.23 -3.79
C ALA A 107 24.35 -1.76 -3.79
N LEU A 108 23.10 -1.48 -3.42
CA LEU A 108 22.51 -0.14 -3.36
C LEU A 108 23.20 0.75 -2.32
N SER A 109 23.64 0.16 -1.19
CA SER A 109 24.42 0.85 -0.16
C SER A 109 25.73 1.38 -0.70
N ILE A 110 26.48 0.54 -1.43
CA ILE A 110 27.75 0.95 -2.05
C ILE A 110 27.48 1.98 -3.16
N MET A 111 26.51 1.73 -4.04
CA MET A 111 26.19 2.61 -5.16
C MET A 111 25.85 4.04 -4.72
N TYR A 112 25.05 4.18 -3.67
CA TYR A 112 24.58 5.47 -3.19
C TYR A 112 25.30 5.98 -1.95
N SER A 113 26.37 5.28 -1.52
CA SER A 113 27.19 5.63 -0.35
C SER A 113 26.35 5.90 0.89
N ARG A 114 25.44 4.97 1.21
CA ARG A 114 24.46 5.09 2.31
C ARG A 114 24.29 3.75 3.01
N ASP A 115 24.46 3.71 4.33
CA ASP A 115 24.16 2.47 5.06
C ASP A 115 22.66 2.28 5.27
N PHE A 116 22.24 1.02 5.36
CA PHE A 116 20.85 0.66 5.55
C PHE A 116 20.59 0.29 7.00
N ILE A 117 19.59 0.95 7.60
CA ILE A 117 19.11 0.70 8.96
C ILE A 117 17.69 0.12 8.86
N ILE A 118 17.45 -1.05 9.43
CA ILE A 118 16.16 -1.73 9.33
C ILE A 118 15.51 -1.89 10.71
N TYR A 119 14.31 -1.34 10.84
CA TYR A 119 13.38 -1.60 11.93
C TYR A 119 12.49 -2.79 11.58
N GLN A 120 12.40 -3.78 12.45
CA GLN A 120 11.67 -5.03 12.19
C GLN A 120 10.64 -5.35 13.28
N GLU A 121 11.01 -5.15 14.54
CA GLU A 121 10.18 -5.54 15.68
C GLU A 121 10.14 -4.43 16.74
N PRO A 122 8.96 -4.18 17.34
CA PRO A 122 8.82 -3.28 18.49
C PRO A 122 9.74 -3.69 19.64
N GLY A 123 10.36 -2.71 20.30
CA GLY A 123 11.21 -2.93 21.47
C GLY A 123 12.61 -3.51 21.17
N ARG A 124 12.93 -3.81 19.92
CA ARG A 124 14.28 -4.22 19.50
C ARG A 124 15.01 -3.06 18.81
N PRO A 125 16.32 -2.89 19.07
CA PRO A 125 17.10 -1.89 18.33
C PRO A 125 17.11 -2.22 16.83
N PRO A 126 17.15 -1.20 15.95
CA PRO A 126 17.23 -1.45 14.51
C PRO A 126 18.57 -2.08 14.14
N ALA A 127 18.57 -2.87 13.07
CA ALA A 127 19.79 -3.49 12.53
C ALA A 127 20.45 -2.57 11.51
N ASN A 128 21.76 -2.31 11.65
CA ASN A 128 22.58 -1.78 10.56
C ASN A 128 23.03 -2.96 9.68
N VAL A 129 22.45 -3.12 8.50
CA VAL A 129 22.62 -4.34 7.69
C VAL A 129 23.76 -4.24 6.67
N THR A 130 24.40 -3.07 6.53
CA THR A 130 25.49 -2.87 5.55
C THR A 130 26.83 -2.48 6.19
N GLU A 131 26.80 -1.68 7.25
CA GLU A 131 27.98 -1.36 8.08
C GLU A 131 29.22 -0.89 7.28
N HIS A 132 29.05 -0.15 6.19
CA HIS A 132 30.14 0.41 5.40
C HIS A 132 30.74 1.68 6.00
N GLY A 133 30.08 2.27 7.00
CA GLY A 133 30.55 3.46 7.70
C GLY A 133 30.29 4.74 6.90
N PHE A 134 29.33 4.72 5.98
CA PHE A 134 28.94 5.91 5.24
C PHE A 134 28.35 6.98 6.17
N LYS A 135 28.34 8.25 5.76
CA LYS A 135 27.74 9.31 6.57
C LYS A 135 26.22 9.22 6.55
N ASP A 136 25.66 9.11 5.36
CA ASP A 136 24.23 9.10 5.15
C ASP A 136 23.65 7.68 5.33
N LYS A 137 22.34 7.62 5.57
CA LYS A 137 21.60 6.39 5.90
C LYS A 137 20.29 6.32 5.12
N ILE A 138 19.86 5.09 4.86
CA ILE A 138 18.50 4.77 4.40
C ILE A 138 17.83 3.98 5.52
N LEU A 139 16.70 4.48 6.01
CA LEU A 139 15.97 3.86 7.11
C LEU A 139 14.75 3.12 6.55
N LEU A 140 14.66 1.83 6.83
CA LEU A 140 13.59 0.95 6.39
C LEU A 140 12.76 0.45 7.57
N CYS A 141 11.47 0.24 7.35
CA CYS A 141 10.66 -0.65 8.18
C CYS A 141 10.37 -1.92 7.38
N PHE A 142 10.79 -3.06 7.89
CA PHE A 142 10.52 -4.36 7.28
C PHE A 142 9.28 -5.00 7.89
N SER A 143 8.34 -5.45 7.06
CA SER A 143 7.11 -6.10 7.51
C SER A 143 6.70 -7.25 6.60
N ASN A 144 5.81 -8.11 7.09
CA ASN A 144 5.14 -9.16 6.31
C ASN A 144 6.09 -10.13 5.57
N GLY A 145 7.34 -10.27 6.04
CA GLY A 145 8.30 -11.24 5.53
C GLY A 145 9.07 -10.85 4.27
N ASN A 146 8.68 -9.79 3.56
CA ASN A 146 9.40 -9.32 2.36
C ASN A 146 9.17 -7.83 2.01
N HIS A 147 8.36 -7.08 2.77
CA HIS A 147 7.98 -5.71 2.41
C HIS A 147 8.82 -4.66 3.13
N TYR A 148 9.23 -3.63 2.39
CA TYR A 148 9.97 -2.49 2.92
C TYR A 148 9.16 -1.21 2.77
N ASP A 149 9.01 -0.49 3.88
CA ASP A 149 8.53 0.88 3.92
C ASP A 149 9.64 1.86 4.26
N SER A 150 9.43 3.12 3.91
CA SER A 150 10.36 4.21 4.17
C SER A 150 10.15 4.74 5.58
N VAL A 151 11.23 5.00 6.33
CA VAL A 151 11.17 5.58 7.67
C VAL A 151 11.81 6.96 7.67
N TYR A 152 11.07 7.95 8.13
CA TYR A 152 11.49 9.34 8.25
C TYR A 152 11.48 9.81 9.70
N SER A 153 12.04 10.99 9.95
CA SER A 153 11.80 11.72 11.19
C SER A 153 10.30 12.03 11.35
N ARG A 154 9.81 12.05 12.58
CA ARG A 154 8.43 12.44 12.92
C ARG A 154 8.08 13.89 12.52
N LYS A 155 9.07 14.72 12.20
CA LYS A 155 8.85 16.06 11.63
C LYS A 155 8.41 16.02 10.16
N PHE A 156 8.64 14.91 9.45
CA PHE A 156 8.37 14.81 8.02
C PHE A 156 6.92 15.10 7.63
N PRO A 157 5.89 14.48 8.25
CA PRO A 157 4.50 14.73 7.87
C PRO A 157 4.09 16.20 8.00
N ALA A 158 4.58 16.91 9.03
CA ALA A 158 4.27 18.33 9.20
C ALA A 158 4.82 19.20 8.07
N VAL A 159 6.08 18.96 7.66
CA VAL A 159 6.70 19.70 6.54
C VAL A 159 6.06 19.29 5.21
N ALA A 160 5.83 18.00 5.00
CA ALA A 160 5.23 17.47 3.78
C ALA A 160 3.78 17.93 3.60
N GLY A 161 3.00 18.04 4.69
CA GLY A 161 1.64 18.59 4.68
C GLY A 161 1.60 20.05 4.23
N ILE A 162 2.50 20.90 4.73
CA ILE A 162 2.63 22.28 4.26
C ILE A 162 2.95 22.34 2.76
N CYS A 163 3.97 21.59 2.32
CA CYS A 163 4.34 21.54 0.89
C CYS A 163 3.18 21.03 0.01
N GLN A 164 2.46 20.01 0.47
CA GLN A 164 1.29 19.46 -0.21
C GLN A 164 0.18 20.52 -0.33
N ALA A 165 -0.16 21.22 0.75
CA ALA A 165 -1.16 22.28 0.75
C ALA A 165 -0.82 23.41 -0.22
N VAL A 166 0.44 23.86 -0.24
CA VAL A 166 0.89 24.88 -1.20
C VAL A 166 0.74 24.36 -2.64
N LEU A 167 1.18 23.13 -2.92
CA LEU A 167 1.07 22.55 -4.26
C LEU A 167 -0.39 22.42 -4.71
N TYR A 168 -1.28 21.96 -3.83
CA TYR A 168 -2.70 21.80 -4.14
C TYR A 168 -3.42 23.15 -4.26
N GLU A 169 -3.07 24.17 -3.47
CA GLU A 169 -3.61 25.54 -3.63
C GLU A 169 -3.25 26.07 -5.02
N LEU A 170 -1.97 25.96 -5.43
CA LEU A 170 -1.52 26.39 -6.75
C LEU A 170 -2.20 25.62 -7.89
N LEU A 171 -2.34 24.30 -7.75
CA LEU A 171 -3.01 23.46 -8.74
C LEU A 171 -4.48 23.87 -8.90
N TYR A 172 -5.22 23.99 -7.80
CA TYR A 172 -6.64 24.29 -7.87
C TYR A 172 -6.93 25.73 -8.29
N GLU A 173 -6.13 26.69 -7.83
CA GLU A 173 -6.32 28.09 -8.17
C GLU A 173 -5.90 28.40 -9.61
N HIS A 174 -4.73 27.95 -10.04
CA HIS A 174 -4.13 28.41 -11.29
C HIS A 174 -4.33 27.44 -12.47
N VAL A 175 -4.63 26.16 -12.21
CA VAL A 175 -4.87 25.17 -13.27
C VAL A 175 -6.35 24.83 -13.38
N PHE A 176 -7.03 24.58 -12.26
CA PHE A 176 -8.48 24.32 -12.26
C PHE A 176 -9.33 25.58 -12.11
N GLU A 177 -8.70 26.75 -12.01
CA GLU A 177 -9.36 28.07 -11.97
C GLU A 177 -10.41 28.19 -10.84
N VAL A 178 -10.20 27.48 -9.73
CA VAL A 178 -11.06 27.55 -8.56
C VAL A 178 -10.70 28.79 -7.73
N ASN A 179 -11.71 29.57 -7.35
CA ASN A 179 -11.49 30.76 -6.54
C ASN A 179 -10.82 30.44 -5.19
N ARG A 180 -9.72 31.14 -4.88
CA ARG A 180 -8.92 30.93 -3.65
C ARG A 180 -9.75 31.09 -2.37
N GLN A 181 -10.65 32.06 -2.30
CA GLN A 181 -11.51 32.25 -1.12
C GLN A 181 -12.47 31.07 -0.94
N THR A 182 -12.99 30.50 -2.04
CA THR A 182 -13.81 29.28 -2.01
C THR A 182 -13.02 28.07 -1.50
N LEU A 183 -11.77 27.90 -1.94
CA LEU A 183 -10.88 26.83 -1.44
C LEU A 183 -10.69 26.94 0.07
N ARG A 184 -10.31 28.13 0.57
CA ARG A 184 -10.08 28.37 2.00
C ARG A 184 -11.32 28.11 2.85
N ALA A 185 -12.47 28.67 2.43
CA ALA A 185 -13.73 28.46 3.12
C ALA A 185 -14.11 26.96 3.18
N SER A 186 -13.82 26.21 2.12
CA SER A 186 -14.15 24.79 2.05
C SER A 186 -13.24 23.93 2.96
N VAL A 187 -11.95 24.27 3.07
CA VAL A 187 -11.03 23.63 4.03
C VAL A 187 -11.44 23.93 5.48
N GLU A 188 -11.83 25.18 5.78
CA GLU A 188 -12.33 25.54 7.12
C GLU A 188 -13.61 24.78 7.48
N LEU A 189 -14.58 24.71 6.56
CA LEU A 189 -15.80 23.92 6.75
C LEU A 189 -15.49 22.43 6.96
N TYR A 190 -14.55 21.87 6.20
CA TYR A 190 -14.09 20.49 6.35
C TYR A 190 -13.52 20.22 7.76
N ARG A 191 -12.64 21.10 8.25
CA ARG A 191 -12.09 21.00 9.62
C ARG A 191 -13.17 21.07 10.69
N SER A 192 -14.12 22.00 10.55
CA SER A 192 -15.23 22.14 11.51
C SER A 192 -16.09 20.89 11.54
N ARG A 193 -16.37 20.26 10.38
CA ARG A 193 -17.13 19.01 10.31
C ARG A 193 -16.40 17.87 11.02
N LYS A 194 -15.10 17.69 10.77
CA LYS A 194 -14.32 16.62 11.40
C LYS A 194 -14.16 16.81 12.91
N ASN A 195 -13.94 18.04 13.38
CA ASN A 195 -13.85 18.34 14.82
C ASN A 195 -15.14 17.99 15.58
N HIS A 196 -16.30 18.11 14.94
CA HIS A 196 -17.60 17.77 15.53
C HIS A 196 -17.86 16.26 15.60
N ASP A 197 -17.24 15.49 14.71
CA ASP A 197 -17.33 14.03 14.62
C ASP A 197 -16.33 13.34 15.58
N SER A 198 -15.20 13.98 15.89
CA SER A 198 -14.16 13.48 16.79
C SER A 198 -14.49 13.56 18.30
N SER A 199 -15.78 13.56 18.67
CA SER A 199 -16.22 13.20 20.03
C SER A 199 -16.06 11.68 20.31
N SER A 200 -15.67 10.89 19.32
CA SER A 200 -15.20 9.52 19.45
C SER A 200 -13.71 9.46 19.07
N GLU A 201 -12.91 8.78 19.89
CA GLU A 201 -11.45 8.65 19.81
C GLU A 201 -10.96 7.82 18.59
N GLU A 202 -11.39 8.17 17.39
CA GLU A 202 -11.11 7.44 16.13
C GLU A 202 -10.28 8.28 15.11
N ALA A 203 -9.70 9.40 15.54
CA ALA A 203 -9.02 10.33 14.62
C ALA A 203 -7.54 9.99 14.31
N ILE A 204 -6.96 8.96 14.94
CA ILE A 204 -5.56 8.55 14.69
C ILE A 204 -5.48 7.25 13.87
N LEU A 205 -6.53 6.43 13.85
CA LEU A 205 -6.53 5.16 13.13
C LEU A 205 -6.95 5.28 11.65
N ASP A 206 -7.76 6.28 11.27
CA ASP A 206 -8.24 6.46 9.88
C ASP A 206 -7.12 6.93 8.91
N SER A 207 -5.92 7.26 9.43
CA SER A 207 -4.71 7.50 8.64
C SER A 207 -3.92 6.22 8.33
N PHE A 208 -4.25 5.10 8.99
CA PHE A 208 -3.73 3.78 8.71
C PHE A 208 -4.77 3.03 7.88
N GLY A 209 -4.58 2.99 6.56
CA GLY A 209 -5.37 2.15 5.64
C GLY A 209 -5.14 0.65 5.88
N MET A 210 -5.41 0.19 7.10
CA MET A 210 -5.39 -1.20 7.52
C MET A 210 -6.77 -1.77 7.21
N TRP A 211 -6.96 -2.21 5.96
CA TRP A 211 -7.97 -3.22 5.69
C TRP A 211 -7.55 -4.49 6.42
N ASN A 212 -8.10 -4.68 7.62
CA ASN A 212 -8.16 -6.00 8.22
C ASN A 212 -8.94 -6.90 7.25
N THR A 213 -8.27 -7.92 6.73
CA THR A 213 -8.89 -9.04 6.04
C THR A 213 -9.67 -9.89 7.04
N SER A 214 -10.83 -9.38 7.47
CA SER A 214 -11.86 -10.11 8.20
C SER A 214 -13.20 -9.48 7.82
N GLY A 215 -13.98 -10.19 7.00
CA GLY A 215 -15.18 -9.64 6.37
C GLY A 215 -16.25 -9.21 7.36
N VAL A 216 -16.92 -8.09 7.06
CA VAL A 216 -18.31 -7.81 7.40
C VAL A 216 -18.91 -6.91 6.32
N HIS A 217 -20.11 -7.27 5.87
CA HIS A 217 -20.99 -6.56 4.97
C HIS A 217 -21.27 -5.10 5.39
N SER A 218 -21.34 -4.20 4.41
CA SER A 218 -22.23 -3.04 4.51
C SER A 218 -22.71 -2.57 3.13
N GLY A 219 -24.01 -2.77 2.91
CA GLY A 219 -24.90 -1.82 2.23
C GLY A 219 -24.63 -1.50 0.76
N CYS A 220 -24.90 -2.45 -0.13
CA CYS A 220 -25.14 -2.18 -1.55
C CYS A 220 -26.44 -1.38 -1.70
N SER A 221 -26.38 -0.18 -2.29
CA SER A 221 -27.54 0.48 -2.90
C SER A 221 -27.35 0.44 -4.41
N SER A 222 -28.10 -0.46 -5.04
CA SER A 222 -28.10 -0.74 -6.46
C SER A 222 -28.57 0.46 -7.28
N LEU A 223 -27.79 0.83 -8.30
CA LEU A 223 -28.27 1.59 -9.45
C LEU A 223 -27.86 0.84 -10.71
N GLU A 224 -28.87 0.47 -11.50
CA GLU A 224 -28.82 -0.31 -12.73
C GLU A 224 -27.92 0.30 -13.84
N PRO A 225 -27.31 -0.53 -14.71
CA PRO A 225 -26.40 -0.06 -15.74
C PRO A 225 -27.13 0.28 -17.06
N SER A 226 -26.72 1.37 -17.70
CA SER A 226 -27.01 1.61 -19.12
C SER A 226 -25.70 1.62 -19.90
N GLU A 227 -25.60 0.69 -20.84
CA GLU A 227 -24.53 0.59 -21.82
C GLU A 227 -24.44 1.86 -22.68
N HIS A 228 -23.23 2.17 -23.17
CA HIS A 228 -22.90 2.65 -24.53
C HIS A 228 -21.56 3.43 -24.52
N GLY A 229 -20.57 2.87 -25.20
CA GLY A 229 -19.66 3.65 -26.08
C GLY A 229 -18.45 4.36 -25.47
N ARG A 230 -17.27 3.88 -25.85
CA ARG A 230 -15.95 4.52 -25.69
C ARG A 230 -15.94 5.99 -26.15
N HIS A 231 -15.59 6.90 -25.24
CA HIS A 231 -14.67 8.04 -25.42
C HIS A 231 -14.67 8.88 -24.12
N ARG A 232 -13.62 8.75 -23.30
CA ARG A 232 -13.41 9.63 -22.13
C ARG A 232 -12.91 11.00 -22.59
N VAL A 233 -13.84 11.82 -23.08
CA VAL A 233 -13.71 13.27 -23.03
C VAL A 233 -13.91 13.65 -21.56
N TYR A 234 -12.98 14.39 -20.96
CA TYR A 234 -13.18 15.02 -19.65
C TYR A 234 -14.37 15.98 -19.75
N LYS A 235 -15.58 15.46 -19.49
CA LYS A 235 -16.79 16.27 -19.42
C LYS A 235 -16.72 17.09 -18.14
N SER A 236 -16.52 18.40 -18.34
CA SER A 236 -16.80 19.50 -17.42
C SER A 236 -17.81 19.12 -16.33
N ALA A 237 -17.31 19.02 -15.10
CA ALA A 237 -18.12 18.80 -13.91
C ALA A 237 -19.11 19.96 -13.74
N ARG A 238 -20.39 19.69 -13.92
CA ARG A 238 -21.46 20.57 -13.47
C ARG A 238 -22.63 19.74 -12.94
N ALA A 239 -22.41 19.11 -11.78
CA ALA A 239 -23.47 18.57 -10.92
C ALA A 239 -22.92 18.17 -9.52
N THR A 240 -22.28 19.13 -8.85
CA THR A 240 -22.15 19.38 -7.39
C THR A 240 -20.86 20.20 -7.21
N ASN A 241 -20.97 21.44 -6.73
CA ASN A 241 -19.82 22.32 -6.47
C ASN A 241 -19.01 21.89 -5.23
N GLN A 242 -19.00 20.60 -4.89
CA GLN A 242 -18.27 20.10 -3.74
C GLN A 242 -16.95 19.51 -4.22
N ILE A 243 -15.88 20.23 -3.90
CA ILE A 243 -14.51 19.73 -4.01
C ILE A 243 -14.39 18.49 -3.11
N ASP A 244 -13.75 17.44 -3.63
CA ASP A 244 -13.60 16.14 -2.98
C ASP A 244 -12.89 16.22 -1.62
N ASP A 245 -13.30 15.40 -0.65
CA ASP A 245 -12.73 15.38 0.71
C ASP A 245 -11.22 15.10 0.72
N ASN A 246 -10.71 14.30 -0.22
CA ASN A 246 -9.29 14.03 -0.35
C ASN A 246 -8.51 15.29 -0.77
N VAL A 247 -9.14 16.12 -1.59
CA VAL A 247 -8.57 17.43 -1.99
C VAL A 247 -8.56 18.36 -0.78
N MET A 248 -9.62 18.37 0.03
CA MET A 248 -9.64 19.15 1.29
C MET A 248 -8.53 18.73 2.23
N LYS A 249 -8.35 17.43 2.44
CA LYS A 249 -7.24 16.89 3.25
C LYS A 249 -5.89 17.34 2.69
N SER A 250 -5.72 17.37 1.37
CA SER A 250 -4.46 17.80 0.74
C SER A 250 -4.25 19.32 0.71
N LEU A 251 -5.31 20.11 0.83
CA LEU A 251 -5.23 21.57 1.00
C LEU A 251 -5.02 21.97 2.47
N ASP A 252 -5.17 21.05 3.42
CA ASP A 252 -4.93 21.30 4.84
C ASP A 252 -3.41 21.17 5.17
N PRO A 253 -2.70 22.25 5.52
CA PRO A 253 -1.27 22.18 5.86
C PRO A 253 -0.93 21.31 7.09
N PHE A 254 -1.91 20.95 7.92
CA PHE A 254 -1.70 20.10 9.09
C PHE A 254 -1.90 18.61 8.80
N VAL A 255 -2.36 18.27 7.60
CA VAL A 255 -2.63 16.89 7.18
C VAL A 255 -1.69 16.54 6.04
N TYR A 256 -0.98 15.42 6.17
CA TYR A 256 -0.18 14.87 5.08
C TYR A 256 -0.86 13.63 4.52
N ARG A 257 -1.16 13.65 3.22
CA ARG A 257 -1.59 12.46 2.48
C ARG A 257 -0.45 11.81 1.72
N ASN A 258 -0.36 10.49 1.83
CA ASN A 258 0.58 9.69 1.04
C ASN A 258 -0.09 9.29 -0.28
N VAL A 259 -0.31 10.30 -1.13
CA VAL A 259 -1.12 10.18 -2.36
C VAL A 259 -0.63 9.04 -3.26
N GLU A 260 0.68 8.84 -3.40
CA GLU A 260 1.25 7.75 -4.20
C GLU A 260 0.79 6.36 -3.70
N PHE A 261 0.80 6.15 -2.38
CA PHE A 261 0.35 4.90 -1.78
C PHE A 261 -1.18 4.74 -1.89
N GLU A 262 -1.94 5.81 -1.65
CA GLU A 262 -3.40 5.79 -1.77
C GLU A 262 -3.87 5.45 -3.19
N VAL A 263 -3.22 6.04 -4.21
CA VAL A 263 -3.47 5.72 -5.62
C VAL A 263 -3.13 4.26 -5.92
N TRP A 264 -2.03 3.74 -5.36
CA TRP A 264 -1.68 2.34 -5.50
C TRP A 264 -2.73 1.43 -4.87
N VAL A 265 -3.18 1.71 -3.64
CA VAL A 265 -4.24 0.93 -2.96
C VAL A 265 -5.53 0.94 -3.78
N ALA A 266 -5.96 2.10 -4.27
CA ALA A 266 -7.14 2.20 -5.14
C ALA A 266 -6.99 1.33 -6.41
N SER A 267 -5.83 1.38 -7.07
CA SER A 267 -5.56 0.54 -8.25
C SER A 267 -5.55 -0.96 -7.95
N ARG A 268 -5.19 -1.37 -6.73
CA ARG A 268 -5.23 -2.78 -6.31
C ARG A 268 -6.66 -3.22 -6.03
N LYS A 269 -7.46 -2.36 -5.42
CA LYS A 269 -8.89 -2.60 -5.21
C LYS A 269 -9.61 -2.77 -6.55
N GLU A 270 -9.42 -1.82 -7.47
CA GLU A 270 -10.02 -1.90 -8.82
C GLU A 270 -9.59 -3.15 -9.57
N GLN A 271 -8.30 -3.52 -9.51
CA GLN A 271 -7.86 -4.77 -10.13
C GLN A 271 -8.49 -6.00 -9.46
N HIS A 272 -8.55 -6.03 -8.12
CA HIS A 272 -9.18 -7.14 -7.41
C HIS A 272 -10.66 -7.27 -7.77
N GLU A 273 -11.40 -6.17 -7.81
CA GLU A 273 -12.80 -6.12 -8.25
C GLU A 273 -12.96 -6.55 -9.71
N ALA A 274 -12.06 -6.13 -10.60
CA ALA A 274 -12.05 -6.56 -11.99
C ALA A 274 -11.74 -8.06 -12.12
N ASP A 275 -10.76 -8.58 -11.38
CA ASP A 275 -10.38 -10.00 -11.43
C ASP A 275 -11.48 -10.89 -10.81
N HIS A 276 -12.22 -10.40 -9.79
CA HIS A 276 -13.37 -11.09 -9.21
C HIS A 276 -14.63 -10.96 -10.08
N GLY A 277 -14.85 -9.80 -10.70
CA GLY A 277 -15.95 -9.55 -11.62
C GLY A 277 -15.73 -10.13 -13.02
N SER A 278 -14.48 -10.51 -13.34
CA SER A 278 -14.08 -11.14 -14.60
C SER A 278 -13.63 -12.59 -14.42
N ALA A 279 -13.81 -13.18 -13.22
CA ALA A 279 -13.59 -14.60 -13.04
C ALA A 279 -14.56 -15.36 -13.96
N PRO A 280 -14.08 -16.01 -15.04
CA PRO A 280 -14.93 -16.86 -15.86
C PRO A 280 -15.13 -18.14 -15.06
N GLY A 281 -16.19 -18.23 -14.24
CA GLY A 281 -16.43 -19.46 -13.48
C GLY A 281 -17.19 -19.41 -12.17
N VAL A 282 -17.95 -18.35 -11.84
CA VAL A 282 -19.10 -18.53 -10.91
C VAL A 282 -20.39 -18.48 -11.73
N HIS A 283 -20.43 -19.25 -12.82
CA HIS A 283 -21.71 -19.70 -13.34
C HIS A 283 -22.10 -20.88 -12.47
N PHE A 284 -23.03 -20.65 -11.57
CA PHE A 284 -23.74 -21.76 -10.95
C PHE A 284 -24.31 -22.64 -12.06
N SER A 285 -24.26 -23.95 -11.85
CA SER A 285 -24.89 -24.95 -12.70
C SER A 285 -25.97 -25.69 -11.92
N GLU A 286 -26.99 -26.19 -12.60
CA GLU A 286 -27.94 -27.12 -11.99
C GLU A 286 -27.19 -28.33 -11.42
N GLY A 287 -27.39 -28.61 -10.13
CA GLY A 287 -26.70 -29.64 -9.36
C GLY A 287 -25.56 -29.14 -8.46
N ASP A 288 -25.14 -27.88 -8.57
CA ASP A 288 -24.08 -27.33 -7.71
C ASP A 288 -24.52 -27.25 -6.24
N GLN A 289 -23.61 -27.64 -5.33
CA GLN A 289 -23.80 -27.52 -3.89
C GLN A 289 -23.55 -26.08 -3.43
N CYS A 290 -24.49 -25.53 -2.68
CA CYS A 290 -24.43 -24.20 -2.11
C CYS A 290 -24.95 -24.18 -0.66
N LEU A 291 -24.73 -23.04 0.01
CA LEU A 291 -25.30 -22.76 1.33
C LEU A 291 -26.29 -21.62 1.21
N VAL A 292 -27.52 -21.83 1.70
CA VAL A 292 -28.56 -20.81 1.69
C VAL A 292 -29.01 -20.45 3.09
N ARG A 293 -29.33 -19.16 3.27
CA ARG A 293 -29.85 -18.62 4.52
C ARG A 293 -31.34 -18.31 4.32
N VAL A 294 -32.19 -18.91 5.15
CA VAL A 294 -33.64 -18.68 5.11
C VAL A 294 -34.00 -17.64 6.15
N GLU A 295 -34.41 -16.45 5.72
CA GLU A 295 -34.66 -15.29 6.59
C GLU A 295 -35.65 -15.60 7.74
N GLU A 296 -36.64 -16.45 7.49
CA GLU A 296 -37.64 -16.86 8.49
C GLU A 296 -37.10 -17.76 9.62
N ARG A 297 -35.89 -18.33 9.47
CA ARG A 297 -35.27 -19.27 10.45
C ARG A 297 -34.01 -18.72 11.11
N GLY A 298 -33.74 -17.42 10.97
CA GLY A 298 -32.59 -16.75 11.58
C GLY A 298 -31.28 -16.90 10.80
N ASP A 299 -30.14 -16.74 11.46
CA ASP A 299 -28.82 -16.61 10.82
C ASP A 299 -28.12 -17.97 10.52
N ARG A 300 -28.92 -19.03 10.36
CA ARG A 300 -28.42 -20.39 10.09
C ARG A 300 -28.34 -20.65 8.59
N TYR A 301 -27.23 -21.22 8.16
CA TYR A 301 -27.00 -21.67 6.79
C TYR A 301 -27.38 -23.14 6.63
N TYR A 302 -28.03 -23.47 5.52
CA TYR A 302 -28.46 -24.82 5.18
C TYR A 302 -27.80 -25.30 3.88
N PRO A 303 -27.34 -26.57 3.82
CA PRO A 303 -26.85 -27.16 2.58
C PRO A 303 -27.99 -27.32 1.58
N ALA A 304 -27.72 -26.92 0.34
CA ALA A 304 -28.69 -26.93 -0.74
C ALA A 304 -28.03 -27.24 -2.10
N TYR A 305 -28.85 -27.63 -3.07
CA TYR A 305 -28.43 -27.83 -4.46
C TYR A 305 -29.22 -26.92 -5.37
N ILE A 306 -28.56 -26.36 -6.38
CA ILE A 306 -29.22 -25.51 -7.37
C ILE A 306 -30.04 -26.40 -8.30
N THR A 307 -31.35 -26.16 -8.38
CA THR A 307 -32.26 -26.98 -9.19
C THR A 307 -32.57 -26.35 -10.53
N GLU A 308 -32.56 -25.02 -10.62
CA GLU A 308 -32.93 -24.29 -11.84
C GLU A 308 -32.33 -22.89 -11.84
N ILE A 309 -31.85 -22.45 -13.01
CA ILE A 309 -31.23 -21.13 -13.21
C ILE A 309 -31.96 -20.41 -14.33
N PHE A 310 -32.63 -19.31 -14.00
CA PHE A 310 -33.50 -18.63 -14.96
C PHE A 310 -32.76 -17.71 -15.93
N THR A 311 -31.68 -17.04 -15.48
CA THR A 311 -30.81 -16.17 -16.30
C THR A 311 -29.39 -16.14 -15.73
N GLU A 312 -28.39 -15.76 -16.52
CA GLU A 312 -26.98 -15.75 -16.11
C GLU A 312 -26.69 -14.90 -14.86
N ASN A 313 -27.54 -13.93 -14.53
CA ASN A 313 -27.43 -13.06 -13.34
C ASN A 313 -28.74 -12.98 -12.53
N GLY A 314 -29.64 -13.95 -12.70
CA GLY A 314 -30.96 -13.95 -12.07
C GLY A 314 -31.07 -14.77 -10.79
N PRO A 315 -32.25 -14.78 -10.16
CA PRO A 315 -32.51 -15.67 -9.04
C PRO A 315 -32.33 -17.14 -9.45
N VAL A 316 -31.85 -17.96 -8.52
CA VAL A 316 -31.70 -19.41 -8.69
C VAL A 316 -32.68 -20.12 -7.77
N ASN A 317 -33.29 -21.20 -8.26
CA ASN A 317 -34.03 -22.11 -7.40
C ASN A 317 -33.06 -23.10 -6.76
N VAL A 318 -33.26 -23.36 -5.47
CA VAL A 318 -32.46 -24.30 -4.70
C VAL A 318 -33.35 -25.31 -3.99
N TYR A 319 -32.88 -26.55 -3.90
CA TYR A 319 -33.44 -27.59 -3.05
C TYR A 319 -32.61 -27.67 -1.76
N VAL A 320 -33.24 -27.49 -0.61
CA VAL A 320 -32.59 -27.56 0.70
C VAL A 320 -32.85 -28.94 1.29
N GLU A 321 -31.80 -29.71 1.61
CA GLU A 321 -31.98 -31.10 2.09
C GLU A 321 -32.77 -31.20 3.41
N GLU A 322 -32.66 -30.16 4.25
CA GLU A 322 -33.21 -30.13 5.59
C GLU A 322 -34.62 -29.50 5.68
N LEU A 323 -35.22 -29.04 4.56
CA LEU A 323 -36.50 -28.31 4.51
C LEU A 323 -37.47 -28.87 3.47
#